data_AF-A0A915KCZ6-F1
#
_entry.id   AF-A0A915KCZ6-F1
#
_cell.length_a   1.000
_cell.length_b   1.000
_cell.length_c   1.000
_cell.angle_alpha   90.00
_cell.angle_beta   90.00
_cell.angle_gamma   90.00
#
_symmetry.space_group_name_H-M   'P 1'
#
loop_
_entity.id
_entity.type
_entity.pdbx_description
1 polymer ?
#
loop_
_entity_poly.entity_id
_entity_poly.type
_entity_poly.pdbx_seq_one_letter_code
_entity_poly.pdbx_strand_id
1 'polypeptide(L)'
;MAQPNPLANLQEMQELLRQTVNRVGEMYDTRPIIQHSGDLRPFSGDPSDINWTDWEKRFSRISVLAGATTLNRKTALLSTYLQGPALIYLADVEARNPPLHTWDEWSNAFLNRFLDNRQIDVKYEQLVARSQLPGESVSAFAVDVRRLGKRAFSNWNGQGEGDIMIKNHFINRLLPKHSTM
;
A
#
# COMPACT_ATOMS: atom_id res chain seq x y z
N MET A 1 -20.35 -56.46 31.24
CA MET A 1 -19.82 -55.12 30.92
C MET A 1 -19.32 -55.16 29.50
N ALA A 2 -20.04 -54.58 28.55
CA ALA A 2 -19.67 -54.61 27.14
C ALA A 2 -18.56 -53.57 26.90
N GLN A 3 -17.41 -54.01 26.38
CA GLN A 3 -16.33 -53.11 25.98
C GLN A 3 -16.80 -52.26 24.79
N PRO A 4 -16.56 -50.93 24.79
CA PRO A 4 -16.92 -50.08 23.66
C PRO A 4 -16.14 -50.52 22.43
N ASN A 5 -16.86 -50.76 21.33
CA ASN A 5 -16.33 -51.27 20.09
C ASN A 5 -15.36 -50.23 19.47
N PRO A 6 -14.05 -50.51 19.38
CA PRO A 6 -13.05 -49.52 18.95
C PRO A 6 -13.24 -49.06 17.50
N LEU A 7 -13.98 -49.83 16.69
CA LEU A 7 -14.32 -49.47 15.32
C LEU A 7 -15.37 -48.36 15.22
N ALA A 8 -16.30 -48.27 16.19
CA ALA A 8 -17.31 -47.21 16.23
C ALA A 8 -16.66 -45.84 16.53
N ASN A 9 -15.70 -45.84 17.45
CA ASN A 9 -14.94 -44.63 17.84
C ASN A 9 -14.08 -44.10 16.68
N LEU A 10 -13.58 -44.98 15.80
CA LEU A 10 -12.76 -44.59 14.66
C LEU A 10 -13.60 -43.99 13.52
N GLN A 11 -14.81 -44.51 13.29
CA GLN A 11 -15.76 -43.94 12.34
C GLN A 11 -16.32 -42.60 12.82
N GLU A 12 -16.65 -42.48 14.11
CA GLU A 12 -17.08 -41.22 14.71
C GLU A 12 -15.96 -40.16 14.64
N MET A 13 -14.72 -40.56 14.90
CA MET A 13 -13.57 -39.66 14.79
C MET A 13 -13.27 -39.26 13.34
N GLN A 14 -13.44 -40.16 12.38
CA GLN A 14 -13.33 -39.83 10.95
C GLN A 14 -14.42 -38.87 10.49
N GLU A 15 -15.65 -39.05 10.96
CA GLU A 15 -16.76 -38.17 10.64
C GLU A 15 -16.61 -36.81 11.31
N LEU A 16 -16.11 -36.76 12.55
CA LEU A 16 -15.77 -35.52 13.24
C LEU A 16 -14.64 -34.76 12.53
N LEU A 17 -13.62 -35.46 12.06
CA LEU A 17 -12.54 -34.88 11.26
C LEU A 17 -13.06 -34.35 9.93
N ARG A 18 -13.92 -35.11 9.24
CA ARG A 18 -14.55 -34.69 7.98
C ARG A 18 -15.42 -33.44 8.18
N GLN A 19 -16.23 -33.41 9.23
CA GLN A 19 -17.06 -32.26 9.57
C GLN A 19 -16.21 -31.06 9.98
N THR A 20 -15.12 -31.25 10.71
CA THR A 20 -14.20 -30.18 11.09
C THR A 20 -13.46 -29.63 9.87
N VAL A 21 -12.99 -30.48 8.97
CA VAL A 21 -12.36 -30.08 7.70
C VAL A 21 -13.35 -29.36 6.80
N ASN A 22 -14.62 -29.80 6.74
CA ASN A 22 -15.66 -29.09 6.01
C ASN A 22 -15.99 -27.74 6.65
N ARG A 23 -16.06 -27.65 7.98
CA ARG A 23 -16.27 -26.37 8.70
C ARG A 23 -15.10 -25.40 8.50
N VAL A 24 -13.88 -25.92 8.46
CA VAL A 24 -12.68 -25.15 8.13
C VAL A 24 -12.72 -24.72 6.65
N GLY A 25 -13.12 -25.61 5.74
CA GLY A 25 -13.33 -25.28 4.32
C GLY A 25 -14.47 -24.26 4.08
N GLU A 26 -15.50 -24.26 4.92
CA GLU A 26 -16.59 -23.27 4.91
C GLU A 26 -16.16 -21.94 5.56
N MET A 27 -15.29 -21.97 6.58
CA MET A 27 -14.67 -20.76 7.17
C MET A 27 -13.64 -20.12 6.23
N TYR A 28 -12.98 -20.91 5.41
CA TYR A 28 -12.05 -20.47 4.37
C TYR A 28 -12.63 -20.75 3.00
N ASP A 29 -13.69 -20.03 2.62
CA ASP A 29 -14.30 -20.02 1.28
C ASP A 29 -13.24 -20.34 0.18
N THR A 30 -13.15 -21.62 -0.20
CA THR A 30 -11.97 -22.29 -0.80
C THR A 30 -11.82 -22.00 -2.29
N ARG A 31 -12.10 -20.78 -2.72
CA ARG A 31 -11.41 -20.28 -3.91
C ARG A 31 -10.01 -19.92 -3.43
N PRO A 32 -8.92 -20.53 -3.93
CA PRO A 32 -7.63 -19.89 -3.76
C PRO A 32 -7.82 -18.45 -4.18
N ILE A 33 -7.32 -17.50 -3.38
CA ILE A 33 -7.11 -16.15 -3.89
C ILE A 33 -6.22 -16.39 -5.10
N ILE A 34 -6.80 -16.34 -6.30
CA ILE A 34 -6.02 -16.39 -7.51
C ILE A 34 -5.13 -15.18 -7.35
N GLN A 35 -3.82 -15.41 -7.20
CA GLN A 35 -2.84 -14.34 -7.34
C GLN A 35 -3.01 -13.82 -8.76
N HIS A 36 -3.94 -12.90 -8.93
CA HIS A 36 -3.99 -12.09 -10.10
C HIS A 36 -2.77 -11.20 -9.96
N SER A 37 -1.71 -11.59 -10.65
CA SER A 37 -0.59 -10.72 -10.98
C SER A 37 -1.08 -9.61 -11.92
N GLY A 38 -2.13 -8.88 -11.52
CA GLY A 38 -2.35 -7.55 -12.05
C GLY A 38 -1.15 -6.71 -11.63
N ASP A 39 -0.71 -5.81 -12.50
CA ASP A 39 0.41 -4.88 -12.28
C ASP A 39 0.12 -3.83 -11.19
N LEU A 40 -0.50 -4.24 -10.07
CA LEU A 40 -0.68 -3.40 -8.90
C LEU A 40 0.62 -3.42 -8.10
N ARG A 41 1.35 -2.32 -8.20
CA ARG A 41 2.51 -2.07 -7.36
C ARG A 41 2.11 -2.10 -5.87
N PRO A 42 2.93 -2.70 -4.99
CA PRO A 42 2.65 -2.70 -3.55
C PRO A 42 2.53 -1.28 -2.99
N PHE A 43 1.62 -1.07 -2.04
CA PHE A 43 1.45 0.21 -1.34
C PHE A 43 2.32 0.25 -0.09
N SER A 44 3.22 1.24 -0.02
CA SER A 44 4.15 1.42 1.10
C SER A 44 3.63 2.38 2.18
N GLY A 45 2.67 3.24 1.85
CA GLY A 45 2.29 4.38 2.68
C GLY A 45 3.30 5.53 2.63
N ASP A 46 4.30 5.47 1.75
CA ASP A 46 5.21 6.58 1.50
C ASP A 46 4.45 7.70 0.75
N PRO A 47 4.34 8.92 1.31
CA PRO A 47 3.78 10.06 0.59
C PRO A 47 4.59 10.42 -0.66
N SER A 48 5.77 9.81 -0.87
CA SER A 48 6.59 9.98 -2.06
C SER A 48 6.29 9.09 -3.25
N ASP A 49 5.47 8.06 -3.06
CA ASP A 49 5.18 7.07 -4.08
C ASP A 49 3.73 7.19 -4.61
N ILE A 50 2.87 6.22 -4.28
CA ILE A 50 1.49 6.13 -4.74
C ILE A 50 0.54 6.63 -3.64
N ASN A 51 -0.54 7.32 -4.04
CA ASN A 51 -1.61 7.76 -3.14
C ASN A 51 -2.62 6.65 -2.83
N TRP A 52 -3.17 6.66 -1.63
CA TRP A 52 -4.12 5.65 -1.19
C TRP A 52 -5.38 5.64 -2.05
N THR A 53 -5.99 6.79 -2.34
CA THR A 53 -7.28 6.82 -3.04
C THR A 53 -7.22 6.25 -4.45
N ASP A 54 -6.15 6.52 -5.23
CA ASP A 54 -6.07 5.95 -6.59
C ASP A 54 -5.60 4.50 -6.57
N TRP A 55 -4.78 4.14 -5.59
CA TRP A 55 -4.35 2.76 -5.39
C TRP A 55 -5.49 1.85 -4.95
N GLU A 56 -6.27 2.29 -3.96
CA GLU A 56 -7.40 1.56 -3.39
C GLU A 56 -8.43 1.24 -4.46
N LYS A 57 -8.74 2.17 -5.37
CA LYS A 57 -9.65 1.90 -6.50
C LYS A 57 -9.17 0.72 -7.37
N ARG A 58 -7.87 0.65 -7.64
CA ARG A 58 -7.26 -0.44 -8.43
C ARG A 58 -7.26 -1.74 -7.64
N PHE A 59 -6.90 -1.68 -6.36
CA PHE A 59 -6.95 -2.80 -5.44
C PHE A 59 -8.38 -3.37 -5.31
N SER A 60 -9.38 -2.52 -5.12
CA SER A 60 -10.79 -2.90 -5.03
C SER A 60 -11.24 -3.64 -6.28
N ARG A 61 -10.86 -3.20 -7.48
CA ARG A 61 -11.12 -3.94 -8.72
C ARG A 61 -10.46 -5.32 -8.72
N ILE A 62 -9.18 -5.41 -8.33
CA ILE A 62 -8.45 -6.69 -8.25
C ILE A 62 -9.09 -7.62 -7.21
N SER A 63 -9.53 -7.10 -6.06
CA SER A 63 -10.18 -7.89 -5.02
C SER A 63 -11.45 -8.57 -5.51
N VAL A 64 -12.26 -7.87 -6.31
CA VAL A 64 -13.47 -8.45 -6.93
C VAL A 64 -13.09 -9.54 -7.93
N LEU A 65 -12.08 -9.31 -8.77
CA LEU A 65 -11.60 -10.31 -9.74
C LEU A 65 -10.99 -11.55 -9.07
N ALA A 66 -10.32 -11.37 -7.93
CA ALA A 66 -9.75 -12.44 -7.12
C ALA A 66 -10.80 -13.18 -6.26
N GLY A 67 -12.09 -12.78 -6.33
CA GLY A 67 -13.16 -13.37 -5.52
C GLY A 67 -13.10 -13.00 -4.04
N ALA A 68 -12.34 -11.97 -3.66
CA ALA A 68 -12.25 -11.45 -2.29
C ALA A 68 -13.41 -10.48 -2.00
N THR A 69 -14.64 -11.02 -1.99
CA THR A 69 -15.87 -10.23 -1.82
C THR A 69 -16.26 -9.99 -0.35
N THR A 70 -15.76 -10.81 0.58
CA THR A 70 -15.96 -10.61 2.02
C THR A 70 -14.84 -9.74 2.60
N LEU A 71 -15.13 -9.02 3.69
CA LEU A 71 -14.14 -8.15 4.33
C LEU A 71 -12.88 -8.93 4.72
N ASN A 72 -13.02 -10.09 5.37
CA ASN A 72 -11.88 -10.92 5.78
C ASN A 72 -11.02 -11.38 4.60
N ARG A 73 -11.64 -11.75 3.47
CA ARG A 73 -10.87 -12.13 2.28
C ARG A 73 -10.18 -10.92 1.66
N LYS A 74 -10.83 -9.75 1.68
CA LYS A 74 -10.29 -8.51 1.14
C LYS A 74 -9.13 -7.98 1.97
N THR A 75 -9.19 -8.05 3.31
CA THR A 75 -8.08 -7.67 4.19
C THR A 75 -6.93 -8.67 4.14
N ALA A 76 -7.22 -9.97 4.03
CA ALA A 76 -6.19 -10.99 3.78
C ALA A 76 -5.49 -10.78 2.43
N LEU A 77 -6.22 -10.36 1.39
CA LEU A 77 -5.61 -9.97 0.12
C LEU A 77 -4.83 -8.66 0.25
N LEU A 78 -5.33 -7.69 1.03
CA LEU A 78 -4.67 -6.41 1.25
C LEU A 78 -3.25 -6.64 1.79
N SER A 79 -3.06 -7.54 2.76
CA SER A 79 -1.75 -7.80 3.37
C SER A 79 -0.67 -8.20 2.36
N THR A 80 -1.04 -8.86 1.25
CA THR A 80 -0.07 -9.28 0.22
C THR A 80 0.37 -8.14 -0.70
N TYR A 81 -0.36 -7.03 -0.69
CA TYR A 81 -0.09 -5.85 -1.51
C TYR A 81 0.37 -4.65 -0.69
N LEU A 82 0.57 -4.81 0.62
CA LEU A 82 1.16 -3.80 1.48
C LEU A 82 2.64 -4.08 1.72
N GLN A 83 3.42 -3.02 1.89
CA GLN A 83 4.82 -3.09 2.30
C GLN A 83 5.18 -1.94 3.24
N GLY A 84 6.34 -2.03 3.90
CA GLY A 84 6.87 -0.94 4.72
C GLY A 84 5.89 -0.42 5.79
N PRO A 85 5.78 0.91 5.97
CA PRO A 85 4.89 1.52 6.97
C PRO A 85 3.42 1.10 6.87
N ALA A 86 2.90 0.91 5.65
CA ALA A 86 1.52 0.49 5.44
C ALA A 86 1.24 -0.93 5.96
N LEU A 87 2.19 -1.86 5.77
CA LEU A 87 2.06 -3.22 6.29
C LEU A 87 2.11 -3.26 7.82
N ILE A 88 2.94 -2.41 8.45
CA ILE A 88 2.99 -2.30 9.90
C ILE A 88 1.65 -1.75 10.44
N TYR A 89 1.12 -0.71 9.80
CA TYR A 89 -0.15 -0.11 10.22
C TYR A 89 -1.35 -1.04 10.04
N LEU A 90 -1.30 -1.99 9.10
CA LEU A 90 -2.34 -3.03 8.97
C LEU A 90 -2.54 -3.77 10.30
N ALA A 91 -1.44 -4.20 10.94
CA ALA A 91 -1.49 -4.91 12.22
C ALA A 91 -2.13 -4.04 13.33
N ASP A 92 -1.82 -2.74 13.34
CA ASP A 92 -2.42 -1.78 14.29
C ASP A 92 -3.93 -1.62 14.08
N VAL A 93 -4.40 -1.69 12.82
CA VAL A 93 -5.82 -1.59 12.48
C VAL A 93 -6.56 -2.88 12.85
N GLU A 94 -5.95 -4.05 12.63
CA GLU A 94 -6.51 -5.35 13.03
C GLU A 94 -6.66 -5.48 14.54
N ALA A 95 -5.74 -4.88 15.31
CA ALA A 95 -5.76 -4.92 16.78
C ALA A 95 -6.73 -3.91 17.45
N ARG A 96 -7.48 -3.12 16.69
CA ARG A 96 -8.37 -2.07 17.25
C ARG A 96 -9.55 -2.64 18.03
N ASN A 97 -9.96 -1.89 19.05
CA ASN A 97 -11.18 -2.13 19.81
C ASN A 97 -12.00 -0.82 19.91
N PRO A 98 -13.18 -0.73 19.26
CA PRO A 98 -13.84 -1.77 18.48
C PRO A 98 -13.14 -2.04 17.13
N PRO A 99 -13.27 -3.26 16.57
CA PRO A 99 -12.74 -3.60 15.26
C PRO A 99 -13.51 -2.88 14.15
N LEU A 100 -12.88 -2.71 12.99
CA LEU A 100 -13.53 -2.13 11.81
C LEU A 100 -14.30 -3.22 11.07
N HIS A 101 -15.57 -2.95 10.73
CA HIS A 101 -16.53 -3.92 10.23
C HIS A 101 -16.87 -3.77 8.75
N THR A 102 -16.49 -2.64 8.14
CA THR A 102 -16.76 -2.34 6.74
C THR A 102 -15.49 -1.95 6.00
N TRP A 103 -15.46 -2.21 4.69
CA TRP A 103 -14.32 -1.80 3.87
C TRP A 103 -14.12 -0.28 3.86
N ASP A 104 -15.20 0.50 3.98
CA ASP A 104 -15.12 1.96 4.01
C ASP A 104 -14.44 2.46 5.28
N GLU A 105 -14.73 1.86 6.45
CA GLU A 105 -14.01 2.17 7.70
C GLU A 105 -12.51 1.86 7.58
N TRP A 106 -12.18 0.72 7.00
CA TRP A 106 -10.81 0.31 6.70
C TRP A 106 -10.10 1.30 5.78
N SER A 107 -10.74 1.63 4.65
CA SER A 107 -10.20 2.59 3.68
C SER A 107 -10.00 3.97 4.30
N ASN A 108 -10.95 4.45 5.10
CA ASN A 108 -10.83 5.70 5.83
C ASN A 108 -9.70 5.67 6.88
N ALA A 109 -9.50 4.56 7.57
CA ALA A 109 -8.40 4.42 8.52
C ALA A 109 -7.03 4.50 7.84
N PHE A 110 -6.89 3.91 6.65
CA PHE A 110 -5.67 4.03 5.83
C PHE A 110 -5.51 5.42 5.24
N LEU A 111 -6.58 6.01 4.69
CA LEU A 111 -6.57 7.36 4.16
C LEU A 111 -6.17 8.40 5.22
N ASN A 112 -6.69 8.29 6.44
CA ASN A 112 -6.35 9.21 7.54
C ASN A 112 -4.89 9.06 7.99
N ARG A 113 -4.32 7.85 7.89
CA ARG A 113 -2.94 7.58 8.29
C ARG A 113 -1.93 7.96 7.20
N PHE A 114 -2.24 7.58 5.97
CA PHE A 114 -1.45 7.82 4.78
C PHE A 114 -2.19 8.84 3.93
N LEU A 115 -2.27 10.06 4.46
CA LEU A 115 -3.03 11.16 3.87
C LEU A 115 -2.80 11.21 2.37
N ASP A 116 -3.93 11.18 1.66
CA ASP A 116 -3.91 11.44 0.25
C ASP A 116 -3.31 12.82 0.04
N ASN A 117 -2.20 12.76 -0.66
CA ASN A 117 -1.37 13.78 -1.26
C ASN A 117 -2.10 14.87 -2.10
N ARG A 118 -3.33 15.23 -1.75
CA ARG A 118 -4.02 16.47 -2.15
C ARG A 118 -3.42 17.72 -1.48
N GLN A 119 -2.39 17.56 -0.65
CA GLN A 119 -1.49 18.65 -0.29
C GLN A 119 -0.48 18.85 -1.43
N ILE A 120 -0.92 19.47 -2.53
CA ILE A 120 0.02 20.09 -3.49
C ILE A 120 1.07 20.87 -2.71
N ASP A 121 0.63 21.55 -1.65
CA ASP A 121 1.46 22.31 -0.72
C ASP A 121 2.60 21.51 -0.10
N VAL A 122 2.38 20.31 0.45
CA VAL A 122 3.48 19.53 1.04
C VAL A 122 4.44 18.98 -0.01
N LYS A 123 3.95 18.60 -1.19
CA LYS A 123 4.84 18.17 -2.28
C LYS A 123 5.65 19.33 -2.84
N TYR A 124 5.02 20.49 -2.93
CA TYR A 124 5.65 21.73 -3.32
C TYR A 124 6.66 22.17 -2.26
N GLU A 125 6.35 22.06 -0.97
CA GLU A 125 7.27 22.32 0.14
C GLU A 125 8.47 21.36 0.10
N GLN A 126 8.27 20.07 -0.17
CA GLN A 126 9.37 19.11 -0.35
C GLN A 126 10.27 19.52 -1.52
N LEU A 127 9.69 19.95 -2.64
CA LEU A 127 10.46 20.49 -3.76
C LEU A 127 11.23 21.75 -3.34
N VAL A 128 10.55 22.73 -2.74
CA VAL A 128 11.13 24.02 -2.34
C VAL A 128 12.22 23.88 -1.26
N ALA A 129 12.06 22.95 -0.33
CA ALA A 129 13.04 22.67 0.73
C ALA A 129 14.28 21.95 0.20
N ARG A 130 14.17 21.28 -0.96
CA ARG A 130 15.26 20.46 -1.50
C ARG A 130 16.37 21.34 -2.07
N SER A 131 17.55 21.23 -1.47
CA SER A 131 18.81 21.81 -1.91
C SER A 131 19.88 20.75 -2.05
N GLN A 132 20.86 20.97 -2.93
CA GLN A 132 21.94 20.00 -3.15
C GLN A 132 22.70 19.76 -1.84
N LEU A 133 22.86 18.48 -1.46
CA LEU A 133 23.57 18.13 -0.24
C LEU A 133 25.11 18.20 -0.45
N PRO A 134 25.90 18.49 0.58
CA PRO A 134 27.36 18.40 0.50
C PRO A 134 27.80 16.99 0.05
N GLY A 135 28.61 16.92 -1.01
CA GLY A 135 29.07 15.65 -1.60
C GLY A 135 28.08 14.97 -2.55
N GLU A 136 26.86 15.50 -2.71
CA GLU A 136 25.91 14.99 -3.70
C GLU A 136 26.31 15.43 -5.12
N SER A 137 26.26 14.49 -6.08
CA SER A 137 26.52 14.83 -7.48
C SER A 137 25.37 15.65 -8.07
N VAL A 138 25.71 16.56 -8.99
CA VAL A 138 24.73 17.40 -9.70
C VAL A 138 23.68 16.56 -10.43
N SER A 139 24.08 15.40 -10.97
CA SER A 139 23.15 14.48 -11.65
C SER A 139 22.18 13.81 -10.69
N ALA A 140 22.64 13.35 -9.52
CA ALA A 140 21.77 12.77 -8.50
C ALA A 140 20.75 13.80 -8.00
N PHE A 141 21.22 15.04 -7.73
CA PHE A 141 20.36 16.15 -7.37
C PHE A 141 19.31 16.46 -8.44
N ALA A 142 19.71 16.51 -9.73
CA ALA A 142 18.80 16.76 -10.84
C ALA A 142 17.71 15.68 -10.96
N VAL A 143 18.07 14.40 -10.79
CA VAL A 143 17.11 13.29 -10.83
C VAL A 143 16.07 13.44 -9.72
N ASP A 144 16.53 13.77 -8.51
CA ASP A 144 15.64 13.91 -7.36
C ASP A 144 14.72 15.14 -7.50
N VAL A 145 15.24 16.29 -7.94
CA VAL A 145 14.43 17.49 -8.23
C VAL A 145 13.38 17.21 -9.30
N ARG A 146 13.71 16.48 -10.37
CA ARG A 146 12.71 16.07 -11.38
C ARG A 146 11.66 15.14 -10.79
N ARG A 147 12.06 14.18 -9.95
CA ARG A 147 11.12 13.29 -9.27
C ARG A 147 10.15 14.07 -8.39
N LEU A 148 10.65 15.02 -7.60
CA LEU A 148 9.83 15.90 -6.76
C LEU A 148 8.93 16.83 -7.59
N GLY A 149 9.45 17.38 -8.69
CA GLY A 149 8.68 18.21 -9.63
C GLY A 149 7.50 17.49 -10.26
N LYS A 150 7.68 16.24 -10.73
CA LYS A 150 6.58 15.40 -11.24
C LYS A 150 5.52 15.12 -10.18
N ARG A 151 5.94 15.02 -8.91
CA ARG A 151 5.02 14.79 -7.80
C ARG A 151 4.22 16.05 -7.46
N ALA A 152 4.89 17.20 -7.38
CA ALA A 152 4.28 18.49 -7.06
C ALA A 152 3.34 18.99 -8.17
N PHE A 153 3.70 18.73 -9.43
CA PHE A 153 2.94 19.16 -10.61
C PHE A 153 2.53 17.94 -11.44
N SER A 154 1.35 17.40 -11.16
CA SER A 154 0.84 16.17 -11.82
C SER A 154 0.73 16.26 -13.33
N ASN A 155 0.58 17.47 -13.88
CA ASN A 155 0.46 17.73 -15.32
C ASN A 155 1.81 18.08 -15.97
N TRP A 156 2.92 18.01 -15.22
CA TRP A 156 4.22 18.38 -15.75
C TRP A 156 4.77 17.31 -16.69
N ASN A 157 4.96 17.69 -17.94
CA ASN A 157 5.49 16.84 -19.02
C ASN A 157 6.90 17.26 -19.47
N GLY A 158 7.59 18.11 -18.70
CA GLY A 158 8.89 18.68 -19.09
C GLY A 158 8.80 19.88 -20.02
N GLN A 159 7.62 20.49 -20.17
CA GLN A 159 7.38 21.69 -20.97
C GLN A 159 6.51 22.70 -20.20
N GLY A 160 6.45 23.94 -20.72
CA GLY A 160 5.62 25.00 -20.16
C GLY A 160 6.16 25.61 -18.86
N GLU A 161 5.29 26.34 -18.15
CA GLU A 161 5.67 27.13 -16.97
C GLU A 161 6.21 26.27 -15.82
N GLY A 162 5.66 25.07 -15.62
CA GLY A 162 6.15 24.14 -14.59
C GLY A 162 7.59 23.68 -14.82
N ASP A 163 8.00 23.52 -16.09
CA ASP A 163 9.38 23.18 -16.44
C ASP A 163 10.35 24.33 -16.12
N ILE A 164 9.93 25.56 -16.40
CA ILE A 164 10.70 26.77 -16.06
C ILE A 164 10.89 26.86 -14.54
N MET A 165 9.82 26.66 -13.76
CA MET A 165 9.89 26.71 -12.29
C MET A 165 10.85 25.64 -11.74
N ILE A 166 10.76 24.40 -12.21
CA ILE A 166 11.60 23.30 -11.73
C ILE A 166 13.07 23.51 -12.12
N LYS A 167 13.34 23.99 -13.34
CA LYS A 167 14.70 24.33 -13.78
C LYS A 167 15.29 25.48 -12.99
N ASN A 168 14.51 26.53 -12.75
CA ASN A 168 14.95 27.66 -11.92
C ASN A 168 15.22 27.22 -10.48
N HIS A 169 14.37 26.38 -9.91
CA HIS A 169 14.60 25.79 -8.59
C HIS A 169 15.90 25.00 -8.55
N PHE A 170 16.12 24.12 -9.53
CA PHE A 170 17.37 23.36 -9.64
C PHE A 170 18.59 24.29 -9.64
N ILE A 171 18.61 25.31 -10.51
CA ILE A 171 19.73 26.25 -10.63
C ILE A 171 19.98 27.00 -9.30
N ASN A 172 18.92 27.51 -8.68
CA ASN A 172 19.03 28.34 -7.47
C ASN A 172 19.42 27.56 -6.21
N ARG A 173 19.32 26.23 -6.26
CA ARG A 173 19.55 25.33 -5.12
C ARG A 173 20.76 24.42 -5.30
N LEU A 174 21.52 24.61 -6.38
CA LEU A 174 22.86 24.06 -6.51
C LEU A 174 23.74 24.66 -5.42
N LEU A 175 24.62 23.84 -4.85
CA LEU A 175 25.69 24.37 -4.03
C LEU A 175 26.53 25.29 -4.92
N PRO A 176 26.90 26.50 -4.45
CA PRO A 176 27.83 27.34 -5.18
C PRO A 176 29.07 26.49 -5.45
N LYS A 177 29.45 26.37 -6.72
CA LYS A 177 30.77 25.83 -7.07
C LYS A 177 31.73 26.68 -6.27
N HIS A 178 32.42 26.09 -5.30
CA HIS A 178 33.40 26.80 -4.51
C HIS A 178 34.24 27.64 -5.46
N SER A 179 34.15 28.96 -5.30
CA SER A 179 35.24 29.86 -5.63
C SER A 179 36.40 29.34 -4.81
N THR A 180 37.16 28.40 -5.39
CA THR A 180 38.50 28.09 -4.95
C THR A 180 39.29 29.37 -5.10
N MET A 181 39.36 30.14 -4.01
CA MET A 181 40.56 30.88 -3.68
C MET A 181 41.64 29.89 -3.29
#